data_AF-A0AAW2VD19-F1
#
_entry.id   AF-A0AAW2VD19-F1
#
_cell.length_a   1.000
_cell.length_b   1.000
_cell.length_c   1.000
_cell.angle_alpha   90.00
_cell.angle_beta   90.00
_cell.angle_gamma   90.00
#
_symmetry.space_group_name_H-M   'P 1'
#
loop_
_entity.id
_entity.type
_entity.pdbx_description
1 polymer ?
#
loop_
_entity_poly.entity_id
_entity_poly.type
_entity_poly.pdbx_seq_one_letter_code
_entity_poly.pdbx_strand_id
1 'polypeptide(L)'
;MKEVYTIPDRHTRYVAAKEFFRTKMTEGFSVQEHGFKMLSLVEKLDDLKTGLNNNMYIDVILQSLSPSFDPFIVNFNMNRLEKSINE
;
A
#
# COMPACT_ATOMS: atom_id res chain seq x y z
N MET A 1 0.21 30.79 25.54
CA MET A 1 1.11 30.23 24.51
C MET A 1 0.57 28.85 24.19
N LYS A 2 -0.02 28.62 23.00
CA LYS A 2 -0.49 27.27 22.63
C LYS A 2 0.75 26.47 22.28
N GLU A 3 1.10 25.49 23.11
CA GLU A 3 2.08 24.47 22.76
C GLU A 3 1.56 23.76 21.51
N VAL A 4 2.10 24.14 20.35
CA VAL A 4 1.89 23.41 19.10
C VAL A 4 2.66 22.11 19.28
N TYR A 5 1.97 21.07 19.75
CA TYR A 5 2.50 19.71 19.75
C TYR A 5 2.78 19.32 18.29
N THR A 6 4.00 19.60 17.85
CA THR A 6 4.53 19.04 16.60
C THR A 6 4.68 17.55 16.84
N ILE A 7 3.78 16.76 16.25
CA ILE A 7 3.97 15.32 16.18
C ILE A 7 5.30 15.10 15.45
N PRO A 8 6.29 14.43 16.06
CA PRO A 8 7.57 14.21 15.41
C PRO A 8 7.35 13.47 14.09
N ASP A 9 8.02 13.91 13.03
CA ASP A 9 7.97 13.29 11.69
C ASP A 9 8.09 11.75 11.75
N ARG A 10 8.97 11.24 12.63
CA ARG A 10 9.15 9.81 12.87
C ARG A 10 7.88 9.11 13.36
N HIS A 11 7.11 9.73 14.26
CA HIS A 11 5.88 9.14 14.78
C HIS A 11 4.78 9.10 13.70
N THR A 12 4.60 10.19 12.97
CA THR A 12 3.61 10.26 11.87
C THR A 12 3.90 9.22 10.80
N ARG A 13 5.17 9.11 10.39
CA ARG A 13 5.65 8.09 9.45
C ARG A 13 5.44 6.67 9.98
N TYR A 14 5.76 6.42 11.25
CA TYR A 14 5.52 5.12 11.85
C TYR A 14 4.04 4.72 11.84
N VAL A 15 3.13 5.65 12.19
CA VAL A 15 1.69 5.39 12.18
C VAL A 15 1.17 5.10 10.77
N ALA A 16 1.56 5.92 9.78
CA ALA A 16 1.19 5.70 8.39
C ALA A 16 1.70 4.35 7.85
N ALA A 17 2.97 4.02 8.11
CA ALA A 17 3.55 2.75 7.69
C ALA A 17 2.85 1.57 8.37
N LYS A 18 2.61 1.66 9.68
CA LYS A 18 1.87 0.64 10.44
C LYS A 18 0.48 0.40 9.85
N GLU A 19 -0.24 1.45 9.47
CA GLU A 19 -1.55 1.33 8.86
C GLU A 19 -1.48 0.69 7.47
N PHE A 20 -0.55 1.14 6.63
CA PHE A 20 -0.33 0.58 5.29
C PHE A 20 -0.01 -0.92 5.31
N PHE A 21 0.97 -1.34 6.11
CA PHE A 21 1.38 -2.74 6.16
C PHE A 21 0.37 -3.68 6.84
N ARG A 22 -0.53 -3.14 7.69
CA ARG A 22 -1.52 -3.94 8.43
C ARG A 22 -2.91 -3.93 7.80
N THR A 23 -3.17 -3.04 6.85
CA THR A 23 -4.47 -2.99 6.17
C THR A 23 -4.63 -4.24 5.31
N LYS A 24 -5.74 -4.95 5.53
CA LYS A 24 -6.15 -6.13 4.78
C LYS A 24 -7.61 -5.97 4.35
N MET A 25 -7.91 -6.40 3.13
CA MET A 25 -9.26 -6.42 2.59
C MET A 25 -10.06 -7.51 3.28
N THR A 26 -11.31 -7.20 3.63
CA THR A 26 -12.23 -8.18 4.18
C THR A 26 -12.89 -8.94 3.04
N GLU A 27 -13.01 -10.26 3.18
CA GLU A 27 -13.62 -11.11 2.15
C GLU A 27 -15.07 -10.68 1.86
N GLY A 28 -15.44 -10.62 0.57
CA GLY A 28 -16.76 -10.16 0.13
C GLY A 28 -16.98 -8.63 0.13
N PHE A 29 -15.99 -7.81 0.52
CA PHE A 29 -16.06 -6.36 0.44
C PHE A 29 -15.54 -5.81 -0.90
N SER A 30 -15.85 -4.54 -1.17
CA SER A 30 -15.47 -3.87 -2.42
C SER A 30 -13.96 -3.71 -2.56
N VAL A 31 -13.40 -4.32 -3.61
CA VAL A 31 -11.99 -4.13 -4.00
C VAL A 31 -11.68 -2.68 -4.39
N GLN A 32 -12.67 -1.96 -4.93
CA GLN A 32 -12.50 -0.56 -5.30
C GLN A 32 -12.35 0.33 -4.07
N GLU A 33 -13.19 0.14 -3.05
CA GLU A 33 -13.09 0.89 -1.78
C GLU A 33 -11.77 0.58 -1.06
N HIS A 34 -11.37 -0.68 -1.03
CA HIS A 34 -10.08 -1.10 -0.50
C HIS A 34 -8.92 -0.47 -1.27
N GLY A 35 -8.99 -0.45 -2.60
CA GLY A 35 -8.00 0.18 -3.48
C GLY A 35 -7.85 1.68 -3.21
N PHE A 36 -8.95 2.42 -3.06
CA PHE A 36 -8.90 3.84 -2.68
C PHE A 36 -8.27 4.06 -1.30
N LYS A 37 -8.58 3.20 -0.33
CA LYS A 37 -7.96 3.26 0.99
C LYS A 37 -6.44 3.06 0.89
N MET A 38 -6.00 2.02 0.18
CA MET A 38 -4.57 1.76 0.00
C MET A 38 -3.86 2.90 -0.76
N LEU A 39 -4.48 3.47 -1.79
CA LEU A 39 -3.96 4.62 -2.53
C LEU A 39 -3.73 5.82 -1.60
N SER A 40 -4.71 6.16 -0.75
CA SER A 40 -4.56 7.27 0.22
C SER A 40 -3.40 7.06 1.20
N LEU A 41 -3.09 5.80 1.55
CA LEU A 41 -1.96 5.47 2.42
C LEU A 41 -0.62 5.58 1.67
N VAL A 42 -0.58 5.24 0.38
CA VAL A 42 0.59 5.43 -0.47
C VAL A 42 0.91 6.92 -0.60
N GLU A 43 -0.07 7.75 -0.95
CA GLU A 43 0.10 9.20 -1.07
C GLU A 43 0.65 9.80 0.23
N LYS A 44 0.08 9.39 1.37
CA LYS A 44 0.54 9.82 2.70
C LYS A 44 1.99 9.39 2.99
N LEU A 45 2.41 8.21 2.55
CA LEU A 45 3.78 7.73 2.75
C LEU A 45 4.78 8.39 1.80
N ASP A 46 4.34 8.81 0.62
CA ASP A 46 5.13 9.56 -0.35
C ASP A 46 5.36 11.01 0.12
N ASP A 47 4.31 11.66 0.63
CA ASP A 47 4.39 12.99 1.26
C ASP A 47 5.38 13.02 2.43
N LEU A 48 5.43 11.93 3.20
CA LEU A 48 6.37 11.74 4.32
C LEU A 48 7.78 11.30 3.87
N LYS A 49 8.04 11.25 2.56
CA LYS A 49 9.33 10.92 1.95
C LYS A 49 9.95 9.65 2.54
N THR A 50 9.12 8.62 2.72
CA THR A 50 9.55 7.36 3.34
C THR A 50 10.62 6.62 2.54
N GLY A 51 10.78 6.92 1.25
CA GLY A 51 11.75 6.28 0.37
C GLY A 51 11.32 4.89 -0.10
N LEU A 52 10.07 4.48 0.15
CA LEU A 52 9.51 3.27 -0.43
C LEU A 52 9.37 3.47 -1.94
N ASN A 53 9.81 2.47 -2.70
CA ASN A 53 9.69 2.50 -4.16
C ASN A 53 8.32 1.99 -4.60
N ASN A 54 7.95 2.31 -5.84
CA ASN A 54 6.66 1.94 -6.42
C ASN A 54 6.41 0.42 -6.44
N ASN A 55 7.45 -0.39 -6.63
CA ASN A 55 7.31 -1.84 -6.61
C ASN A 55 6.89 -2.34 -5.22
N MET A 56 7.49 -1.82 -4.15
CA MET A 56 7.10 -2.15 -2.78
C MET A 56 5.66 -1.74 -2.47
N TYR A 57 5.21 -0.57 -2.96
CA TYR A 57 3.81 -0.18 -2.80
C TYR A 57 2.86 -1.16 -3.49
N ILE A 58 3.15 -1.53 -4.74
CA ILE A 58 2.37 -2.51 -5.50
C ILE A 58 2.33 -3.86 -4.76
N ASP A 59 3.48 -4.35 -4.31
CA ASP A 59 3.58 -5.66 -3.65
C ASP A 59 2.76 -5.69 -2.35
N VAL A 60 2.76 -4.62 -1.57
CA VAL A 60 1.95 -4.52 -0.34
C VAL A 60 0.47 -4.39 -0.66
N ILE A 61 0.09 -3.65 -1.70
CA ILE A 61 -1.30 -3.56 -2.16
C ILE A 61 -1.81 -4.94 -2.57
N LEU A 62 -1.07 -5.69 -3.38
CA LEU A 62 -1.45 -7.05 -3.76
C LEU A 62 -1.59 -7.97 -2.55
N GLN A 63 -0.62 -7.95 -1.63
CA GLN A 63 -0.67 -8.73 -0.39
C GLN A 63 -1.82 -8.32 0.55
N SER A 64 -2.38 -7.11 0.39
CA SER A 64 -3.49 -6.64 1.20
C SER A 64 -4.84 -7.15 0.73
N LEU A 65 -4.94 -7.67 -0.49
CA LEU A 65 -6.18 -8.25 -1.01
C LEU A 65 -6.54 -9.52 -0.23
N SER A 66 -7.81 -9.90 -0.31
CA SER A 66 -8.31 -11.10 0.34
C SER A 66 -7.92 -12.35 -0.47
N PRO A 67 -7.90 -13.55 0.14
CA PRO A 67 -7.42 -14.76 -0.52
C PRO A 67 -8.16 -15.15 -1.81
N SER A 68 -9.42 -14.72 -1.98
CA SER A 68 -10.15 -14.94 -3.24
C SER A 68 -9.50 -14.26 -4.46
N PHE A 69 -8.59 -13.31 -4.25
CA PHE A 69 -7.83 -12.64 -5.30
C PHE A 69 -6.48 -13.30 -5.60
N ASP A 70 -6.12 -14.41 -4.95
CA ASP A 70 -4.86 -15.12 -5.23
C ASP A 70 -4.67 -15.44 -6.73
N PRO A 71 -5.70 -15.91 -7.49
CA PRO A 71 -5.56 -16.14 -8.93
C PRO A 71 -5.22 -14.86 -9.71
N PHE A 72 -5.78 -13.72 -9.32
CA PHE A 72 -5.49 -12.43 -9.92
C PHE A 72 -4.04 -12.00 -9.63
N ILE A 73 -3.56 -12.18 -8.40
CA ILE A 73 -2.19 -11.84 -8.00
C ILE A 73 -1.17 -12.65 -8.82
N VAL A 74 -1.40 -13.96 -8.96
CA VAL A 74 -0.54 -14.83 -9.79
C VAL A 74 -0.53 -14.34 -11.23
N ASN A 75 -1.69 -14.07 -11.83
CA ASN A 75 -1.79 -13.56 -13.20
C ASN A 75 -1.08 -12.20 -13.37
N PHE A 76 -1.25 -11.28 -12.42
CA PHE A 76 -0.58 -9.97 -12.46
C PHE A 76 0.94 -10.11 -12.43
N ASN A 77 1.47 -10.95 -11.54
CA ASN A 77 2.91 -11.18 -11.40
C ASN A 77 3.50 -11.82 -12.67
N MET A 78 2.81 -12.79 -13.27
CA MET A 78 3.25 -13.43 -14.51
C MET A 78 3.28 -12.44 -15.68
N ASN A 79 2.25 -11.62 -15.85
CA ASN A 79 2.22 -10.59 -16.91
C ASN A 79 3.32 -9.52 -16.72
N ARG A 80 3.66 -9.17 -15.47
CA ARG A 80 4.81 -8.29 -15.20
C ARG A 80 6.14 -8.95 -15.56
N LEU A 81 6.31 -10.22 -15.24
CA LEU A 81 7.50 -10.98 -15.58
C LEU A 81 7.69 -11.08 -17.10
N GLU A 82 6.63 -11.39 -17.85
CA GLU A 82 6.67 -11.44 -19.31
C GLU A 82 7.06 -10.09 -19.93
N LYS A 83 6.54 -8.98 -19.41
CA LYS A 83 6.95 -7.63 -19.87
C LYS A 83 8.44 -7.38 -19.65
N SER A 84 8.98 -7.79 -18.49
CA SER A 84 10.42 -7.61 -18.21
C SER A 84 11.35 -8.52 -19.04
N ILE A 85 10.84 -9.61 -19.61
CA ILE A 85 11.61 -10.50 -20.50
C ILE A 85 11.61 -9.98 -21.94
N ASN A 86 10.56 -9.26 -22.33
CA ASN A 86 10.36 -8.74 -23.69
C ASN A 86 10.81 -7.27 -23.87
N GLU A 87 11.32 -6.63 -22.81
CA GLU A 87 11.95 -5.29 -22.81
C GLU A 87 13.48 -5.41 -22.81
#